data_AF-A0A924AZV0-F1
#
_entry.id   AF-A0A924AZV0-F1
#
_cell.length_a   1.000
_cell.length_b   1.000
_cell.length_c   1.000
_cell.angle_alpha   90.00
_cell.angle_beta   90.00
_cell.angle_gamma   90.00
#
_symmetry.space_group_name_H-M   'P 1'
#
loop_
_entity.id
_entity.type
_entity.pdbx_description
1 polymer ?
#
loop_
_entity_poly.entity_id
_entity_poly.type
_entity_poly.pdbx_seq_one_letter_code
_entity_poly.pdbx_strand_id
1 'polypeptide(L)'
;MLYSVALVGLLFLLLAMRFARSIARPIAQLTEAANALKEGDYEGATIKVTSFDEIGRLARTFNVMIDVLRQREREKRRRTA
;
A
#
# COMPACT_ATOMS: atom_id res chain seq x y z
N MET A 1 3.64 -19.61 36.13
CA MET A 1 4.47 -19.87 34.93
C MET A 1 3.63 -20.10 33.67
N LEU A 2 2.61 -20.96 33.69
CA LEU A 2 1.76 -21.19 32.50
C LEU A 2 1.02 -19.92 32.04
N TYR A 3 0.42 -19.18 32.99
CA TYR A 3 -0.29 -17.93 32.70
C TYR A 3 0.60 -16.84 32.10
N SER A 4 1.85 -16.71 32.56
CA SER A 4 2.80 -15.74 32.03
C SER A 4 3.24 -16.11 30.60
N VAL A 5 3.44 -17.39 30.31
CA VAL A 5 3.75 -17.85 28.94
C VAL A 5 2.57 -17.59 28.00
N ALA A 6 1.34 -17.90 28.43
CA ALA A 6 0.14 -17.64 27.65
C ALA A 6 -0.06 -16.13 27.38
N LEU A 7 0.14 -15.28 28.39
CA LEU A 7 0.02 -13.83 28.26
C LEU A 7 1.04 -13.25 27.28
N VAL A 8 2.30 -13.67 27.37
CA VAL A 8 3.36 -13.25 26.46
C VAL A 8 3.06 -13.73 25.03
N GLY A 9 2.65 -14.98 24.86
CA GLY A 9 2.26 -15.52 23.55
C GLY A 9 1.11 -14.72 22.92
N LEU A 10 0.08 -14.37 23.70
CA LEU A 10 -1.03 -13.54 23.23
C LEU A 10 -0.56 -12.14 22.81
N LEU A 11 0.33 -11.52 23.58
CA LEU A 11 0.91 -10.21 23.26
C LEU A 11 1.67 -10.26 21.92
N PHE A 12 2.50 -11.28 21.70
CA PHE A 12 3.22 -11.45 20.44
C PHE A 12 2.27 -11.68 19.26
N LEU A 13 1.20 -12.45 19.42
CA LEU A 13 0.19 -12.63 18.38
C LEU A 13 -0.50 -11.31 18.02
N LEU A 14 -0.86 -10.50 19.02
CA LEU A 14 -1.45 -9.18 18.81
C LEU A 14 -0.49 -8.23 18.08
N LEU A 15 0.78 -8.21 18.48
CA LEU A 15 1.82 -7.41 17.82
C LEU A 15 2.07 -7.86 16.38
N ALA A 16 2.18 -9.16 16.13
CA ALA A 16 2.34 -9.71 14.78
C ALA A 16 1.15 -9.32 13.88
N MET A 17 -0.06 -9.46 14.40
CA MET A 17 -1.29 -9.04 13.71
C MET A 17 -1.34 -7.54 13.45
N ARG A 18 -0.78 -6.72 14.34
CA ARG A 18 -0.69 -5.27 14.16
C ARG A 18 0.34 -4.90 13.10
N PHE A 19 1.51 -5.54 13.13
CA PHE A 19 2.59 -5.36 12.16
C PHE A 19 2.16 -5.75 10.74
N ALA A 20 1.51 -6.91 10.61
CA ALA A 20 0.98 -7.38 9.33
C ALA A 20 0.00 -6.36 8.71
N ARG A 21 -0.83 -5.72 9.54
CA ARG A 21 -1.83 -4.74 9.08
C ARG A 21 -1.24 -3.36 8.78
N SER A 22 -0.23 -2.89 9.52
CA SER A 22 0.31 -1.53 9.33
C SER A 22 1.53 -1.44 8.42
N ILE A 23 2.23 -2.55 8.17
CA ILE A 23 3.46 -2.54 7.38
C ILE A 23 3.36 -3.53 6.22
N ALA A 24 3.22 -4.83 6.51
CA ALA A 24 3.29 -5.85 5.46
C ALA A 24 2.17 -5.70 4.41
N ARG A 25 0.93 -5.46 4.83
CA ARG A 25 -0.21 -5.25 3.93
C ARG A 25 -0.04 -4.00 3.04
N PRO A 26 0.23 -2.79 3.56
CA PRO A 26 0.47 -1.63 2.71
C PRO A 26 1.64 -1.81 1.73
N ILE A 27 2.72 -2.50 2.12
CA ILE A 27 3.84 -2.79 1.23
C ILE A 27 3.40 -3.71 0.07
N ALA A 28 2.63 -4.76 0.37
CA ALA A 28 2.10 -5.65 -0.67
C ALA A 28 1.18 -4.88 -1.65
N GLN A 29 0.34 -3.98 -1.14
CA GLN A 29 -0.54 -3.13 -1.96
C GLN A 29 0.26 -2.15 -2.85
N LEU A 30 1.37 -1.61 -2.36
CA LEU A 30 2.30 -0.80 -3.16
C LEU A 30 2.88 -1.61 -4.33
N THR A 31 3.30 -2.85 -4.07
CA THR A 31 3.82 -3.75 -5.10
C THR A 31 2.77 -4.09 -6.15
N GLU A 32 1.54 -4.39 -5.72
CA GLU A 32 0.42 -4.69 -6.62
C GLU A 32 0.07 -3.50 -7.51
N ALA A 33 -0.06 -2.30 -6.94
CA ALA A 33 -0.34 -1.08 -7.71
C ALA A 33 0.80 -0.75 -8.69
N ALA A 34 2.06 -0.97 -8.31
CA ALA A 34 3.19 -0.80 -9.21
C ALA A 34 3.17 -1.78 -10.39
N ASN A 35 2.77 -3.04 -10.15
CA ASN A 35 2.62 -4.04 -11.21
C ASN A 35 1.45 -3.68 -12.15
N ALA A 36 0.32 -3.24 -11.62
CA ALA A 36 -0.81 -2.76 -12.42
C ALA A 36 -0.42 -1.60 -13.33
N LEU A 37 0.32 -0.61 -12.80
CA LEU A 37 0.87 0.49 -13.62
C LEU A 37 1.79 -0.01 -14.75
N LYS A 38 2.65 -1.00 -14.45
CA LYS A 38 3.56 -1.59 -15.45
C LYS A 38 2.79 -2.27 -16.59
N GLU A 39 1.65 -2.88 -16.28
CA GLU A 39 0.76 -3.52 -17.26
C GLU A 39 -0.13 -2.52 -18.02
N GLY A 40 -0.06 -1.23 -17.68
CA GLY A 40 -0.82 -0.16 -18.32
C GLY A 40 -2.20 0.08 -17.70
N ASP A 41 -2.50 -0.54 -16.55
CA ASP A 41 -3.70 -0.24 -15.77
C ASP A 41 -3.46 0.98 -14.86
N TYR A 42 -3.56 2.17 -15.46
CA TYR A 42 -3.41 3.43 -14.76
C TYR A 42 -4.65 3.81 -13.93
N GLU A 43 -5.83 3.30 -14.24
CA GLU A 43 -7.08 3.67 -13.54
C GLU A 43 -7.30 2.80 -12.29
N GLY A 44 -6.97 1.50 -12.36
CA GLY A 44 -7.08 0.55 -11.24
C GLY A 44 -5.95 0.64 -10.23
N ALA A 45 -4.77 1.16 -10.62
CA ALA A 45 -3.68 1.40 -9.67
C ALA A 45 -4.08 2.49 -8.67
N THR A 46 -4.40 2.11 -7.43
CA THR A 46 -4.65 3.02 -6.30
C THR A 46 -4.37 2.31 -4.99
N ILE A 47 -3.90 3.05 -3.99
CA ILE A 47 -3.52 2.49 -2.69
C ILE A 47 -4.34 3.13 -1.59
N LYS A 48 -5.00 2.30 -0.77
CA LYS A 48 -5.71 2.78 0.41
C LYS A 48 -4.71 3.17 1.49
N VAL A 49 -4.70 4.46 1.83
CA VAL A 49 -3.89 4.98 2.94
C VAL A 49 -4.53 4.58 4.26
N THR A 50 -3.93 3.63 4.97
CA THR A 50 -4.45 3.09 6.24
C THR A 50 -3.55 3.38 7.44
N SER A 51 -2.38 3.98 7.21
CA SER A 51 -1.41 4.31 8.26
C SER A 51 -1.17 5.81 8.37
N PHE A 52 -0.79 6.25 9.57
CA PHE A 52 -0.48 7.64 9.92
C PHE A 52 1.03 7.90 10.09
N ASP A 53 1.85 6.88 9.92
CA ASP A 53 3.31 6.92 10.01
C ASP A 53 3.97 7.14 8.63
N GLU A 54 5.26 6.82 8.53
CA GLU A 54 6.06 6.86 7.31
C GLU A 54 5.48 5.98 6.20
N ILE A 55 4.87 4.83 6.52
CA ILE A 55 4.22 3.95 5.54
C ILE A 55 2.99 4.65 4.96
N GLY A 56 2.23 5.33 5.80
CA GLY A 56 1.12 6.16 5.37
C GLY A 56 1.56 7.31 4.46
N ARG A 57 2.67 7.96 4.80
CA ARG A 57 3.27 9.02 3.98
C ARG A 57 3.71 8.48 2.62
N LEU A 58 4.36 7.33 2.60
CA LEU A 58 4.79 6.66 1.37
C LEU A 58 3.59 6.32 0.47
N ALA A 59 2.53 5.74 1.03
CA ALA A 59 1.30 5.43 0.27
C ALA A 59 0.67 6.69 -0.34
N ARG A 60 0.61 7.81 0.40
CA ARG A 60 0.14 9.10 -0.14
C ARG A 60 1.02 9.59 -1.28
N THR A 61 2.34 9.59 -1.11
CA THR A 61 3.29 10.00 -2.16
C THR A 61 3.16 9.12 -3.40
N PHE A 62 2.96 7.81 -3.23
CA PHE A 62 2.77 6.89 -4.34
C PHE A 62 1.47 7.16 -5.10
N ASN A 63 0.36 7.44 -4.40
CA ASN A 63 -0.89 7.84 -5.07
C ASN A 63 -0.72 9.12 -5.90
N VAL A 64 0.04 10.11 -5.42
CA VAL A 64 0.36 11.30 -6.22
C VAL A 64 1.12 10.94 -7.50
N MET A 65 2.07 10.00 -7.43
CA MET A 65 2.78 9.51 -8.61
C MET A 65 1.83 8.81 -9.61
N ILE A 66 0.92 7.96 -9.12
CA ILE A 66 -0.11 7.31 -9.95
C ILE A 66 -0.93 8.39 -10.69
N ASP A 67 -1.43 9.40 -9.99
CA ASP A 67 -2.25 10.45 -10.59
C ASP A 67 -1.51 11.22 -11.68
N VAL A 68 -0.23 11.54 -11.46
CA VAL A 68 0.63 12.17 -12.46
C VAL A 68 0.80 11.29 -13.70
N LEU A 69 1.03 9.98 -13.51
CA LEU A 69 1.16 9.04 -14.62
C LEU A 69 -0.15 8.89 -15.40
N ARG A 70 -1.29 8.79 -14.70
CA ARG A 70 -2.62 8.72 -15.29
C ARG A 70 -2.92 9.96 -16.13
N GLN A 71 -2.58 11.16 -15.63
CA GLN A 71 -2.73 12.39 -16.39
C GLN A 71 -1.87 12.38 -17.67
N ARG A 72 -0.59 12.01 -17.56
CA ARG A 72 0.32 11.93 -18.70
C ARG A 72 -0.16 10.94 -19.77
N GLU A 73 -0.68 9.79 -19.37
CA GLU A 73 -1.23 8.80 -20.30
C GLU A 73 -2.48 9.33 -21.02
N ARG A 74 -3.37 10.02 -20.30
CA ARG A 74 -4.55 10.68 -20.91
C ARG A 74 -4.15 11.76 -21.91
N GLU A 75 -3.15 12.57 -21.59
CA GLU A 75 -2.61 13.58 -22.51
C GLU A 75 -2.00 12.95 -23.75
N LYS A 76 -1.23 11.87 -23.58
CA LYS A 76 -0.65 11.11 -24.69
C LYS A 76 -1.73 10.58 -25.63
N ARG A 77 -2.78 9.96 -25.09
CA ARG A 77 -3.91 9.43 -25.88
C ARG A 77 -4.66 10.51 -26.65
N ARG A 78 -4.83 11.71 -26.08
CA ARG A 78 -5.47 12.85 -26.74
C ARG A 78 -4.68 13.39 -27.93
N ARG A 79 -3.36 13.22 -27.97
CA ARG A 79 -2.50 13.66 -29.08
C ARG A 79 -2.46 12.68 -30.25
N THR A 80 -2.73 11.40 -29.97
CA THR A 80 -2.73 10.33 -30.97
C THR A 80 -4.11 10.04 -31.57
N ALA A 81 -5.17 10.65 -31.02
CA ALA A 81 -6.53 10.60 -31.55
C ALA A 81 -6.78 11.79 -32.48
#